data_AF-A0A2D5IT22-F1
#
_entry.id   AF-A0A2D5IT22-F1
#
_cell.length_a   1.000
_cell.length_b   1.000
_cell.length_c   1.000
_cell.angle_alpha   90.00
_cell.angle_beta   90.00
_cell.angle_gamma   90.00
#
_symmetry.space_group_name_H-M   'P 1'
#
loop_
_entity.id
_entity.type
_entity.pdbx_description
1 polymer ?
#
loop_
_entity_poly.entity_id
_entity_poly.type
_entity_poly.pdbx_seq_one_letter_code
_entity_poly.pdbx_strand_id
1 'polypeptide(L)' 'MSRYNDAPADRRLPDELVESLVEIRHDLHAHPEVGYEEHRTSEVIQRELTAAGIEHVGGLA' A
#
# COMPACT_ATOMS: atom_id res chain seq x y z
N MET A 1 -19.30 6.67 14.13
CA MET A 1 -19.63 6.76 12.69
C MET A 1 -18.64 5.91 11.88
N SER A 2 -18.76 4.57 11.94
CA SER A 2 -17.93 3.69 11.11
C SER A 2 -18.60 3.56 9.75
N ARG A 3 -18.11 4.32 8.75
CA ARG A 3 -18.58 4.27 7.37
C ARG A 3 -18.05 3.06 6.58
N TYR A 4 -17.38 2.11 7.26
CA TYR A 4 -16.65 1.02 6.60
C TYR A 4 -17.45 -0.28 6.40
N ASN A 5 -18.72 -0.35 6.82
CA ASN A 5 -19.47 -1.60 6.86
C ASN A 5 -20.58 -1.77 5.80
N ASP A 6 -20.59 -0.95 4.75
CA ASP A 6 -21.53 -1.08 3.60
C ASP A 6 -20.88 -1.75 2.36
N ALA A 7 -19.83 -2.56 2.54
CA ALA A 7 -19.18 -3.20 1.41
C ALA A 7 -20.13 -4.23 0.74
N PRO A 8 -20.37 -4.14 -0.58
CA PRO A 8 -21.20 -5.11 -1.31
C PRO A 8 -20.57 -6.52 -1.27
N ALA A 9 -21.43 -7.54 -1.45
CA ALA A 9 -21.11 -8.97 -1.34
C ALA A 9 -20.14 -9.52 -2.42
N ASP A 10 -19.75 -8.68 -3.38
CA ASP A 10 -18.66 -8.94 -4.33
C ASP A 10 -17.45 -8.12 -3.90
N ARG A 11 -16.49 -8.77 -3.25
CA ARG A 11 -15.20 -8.16 -2.89
C ARG A 11 -14.06 -8.84 -3.65
N ARG A 12 -14.24 -9.10 -4.95
CA ARG A 12 -13.12 -9.56 -5.77
C ARG A 12 -12.38 -8.36 -6.32
N LEU A 13 -11.09 -8.27 -6.00
CA LEU A 13 -10.20 -7.31 -6.63
C LEU A 13 -9.92 -7.75 -8.09
N PRO A 14 -9.72 -6.82 -9.03
CA PRO A 14 -9.22 -7.16 -10.36
C PRO A 14 -7.93 -7.97 -10.27
N ASP A 15 -7.76 -8.98 -11.12
CA ASP A 15 -6.62 -9.89 -11.04
C ASP A 15 -5.30 -9.13 -11.28
N GLU A 16 -5.31 -8.12 -12.15
CA GLU A 16 -4.15 -7.24 -12.42
C GLU A 16 -3.75 -6.40 -11.19
N LEU A 17 -4.74 -5.99 -10.38
CA LEU A 17 -4.48 -5.30 -9.12
C LEU A 17 -3.90 -6.26 -8.08
N VAL A 18 -4.37 -7.51 -8.06
CA VAL A 18 -3.79 -8.54 -7.17
C VAL A 18 -2.34 -8.81 -7.55
N GLU A 19 -2.04 -8.92 -8.85
CA GLU A 19 -0.67 -9.11 -9.35
C GLU A 19 0.26 -7.96 -8.93
N SER A 20 -0.14 -6.70 -9.11
CA SER A 20 0.69 -5.56 -8.72
C SER A 20 0.91 -5.48 -7.20
N LEU A 21 -0.12 -5.78 -6.39
CA LEU A 21 0.03 -5.86 -4.93
C LEU A 21 0.95 -7.01 -4.50
N VAL A 22 0.95 -8.13 -5.23
CA VAL A 22 1.89 -9.24 -5.02
C VAL A 22 3.32 -8.81 -5.31
N GLU A 23 3.56 -8.02 -6.36
CA GLU A 23 4.89 -7.47 -6.67
C GLU A 23 5.38 -6.52 -5.57
N ILE A 24 4.54 -5.59 -5.12
CA ILE A 24 4.85 -4.69 -3.99
C ILE A 24 5.22 -5.52 -2.75
N ARG A 25 4.44 -6.56 -2.44
CA ARG A 25 4.72 -7.44 -1.30
C ARG A 25 6.08 -8.13 -1.44
N HIS A 26 6.41 -8.69 -2.61
CA HIS A 26 7.70 -9.36 -2.84
C HIS A 26 8.86 -8.38 -2.69
N ASP A 27 8.72 -7.16 -3.21
CA ASP A 27 9.73 -6.11 -3.08
C ASP A 27 10.00 -5.75 -1.61
N LEU A 28 8.94 -5.51 -0.83
CA LEU A 28 9.07 -5.19 0.60
C LEU A 28 9.64 -6.36 1.42
N HIS A 29 9.29 -7.60 1.10
CA HIS A 29 9.85 -8.78 1.77
C HIS A 29 11.32 -9.04 1.43
N ALA A 30 11.75 -8.70 0.21
CA ALA A 30 13.14 -8.81 -0.20
C ALA A 30 14.04 -7.74 0.47
N HIS A 31 13.45 -6.65 0.95
CA HIS A 31 14.15 -5.50 1.53
C HIS A 31 13.52 -5.08 2.86
N PRO A 32 13.57 -5.94 3.91
CA PRO A 32 12.99 -5.59 5.20
C PRO A 32 13.78 -4.47 5.87
N GLU A 33 13.07 -3.56 6.53
CA GLU A 33 13.62 -2.48 7.36
C GLU A 33 13.20 -2.67 8.83
N VAL A 34 13.98 -2.08 9.74
CA VAL A 34 13.70 -2.12 11.18
C VAL A 34 12.64 -1.08 11.52
N GLY A 35 11.89 -1.32 12.61
CA GLY A 35 10.97 -0.34 13.17
C GLY A 35 11.62 1.04 13.37
N TYR A 36 10.97 2.09 12.88
CA TYR A 36 11.44 3.49 12.88
C TYR A 36 12.59 3.82 11.90
N GLU A 37 13.02 2.86 11.07
CA GLU A 37 14.04 3.05 10.03
C GLU A 37 13.50 2.70 8.63
N GLU A 38 12.18 2.76 8.43
CA GLU A 38 11.48 2.35 7.20
C GLU A 38 11.59 3.39 6.07
N HIS A 39 12.80 3.88 5.79
CA HIS A 39 13.05 4.93 4.80
C HIS A 39 12.64 4.48 3.39
N ARG A 40 13.15 3.35 2.92
CA ARG A 40 12.86 2.81 1.58
C ARG A 40 11.41 2.37 1.47
N THR A 41 10.89 1.71 2.51
CA THR A 41 9.51 1.23 2.55
C THR A 41 8.55 2.40 2.47
N SER A 42 8.79 3.47 3.23
CA SER A 42 7.99 4.69 3.16
C SER A 42 8.04 5.33 1.78
N GLU A 43 9.21 5.41 1.14
CA GLU A 43 9.34 5.89 -0.24
C GLU A 43 8.56 5.04 -1.26
N VAL A 44 8.60 3.72 -1.12
CA VAL A 44 7.82 2.78 -1.94
C VAL A 44 6.33 3.07 -1.80
N ILE A 45 5.82 3.15 -0.57
CA ILE A 45 4.39 3.39 -0.34
C ILE A 45 3.96 4.77 -0.87
N GLN A 46 4.76 5.82 -0.65
CA GLN A 46 4.46 7.16 -1.18
C GLN A 46 4.39 7.16 -2.71
N ARG A 47 5.31 6.45 -3.39
CA ARG A 47 5.29 6.29 -4.84
C ARG A 47 4.01 5.58 -5.31
N GLU A 48 3.64 4.46 -4.69
CA GLU A 48 2.44 3.71 -5.10
C GLU A 48 1.15 4.50 -4.85
N LEU A 49 1.05 5.22 -3.72
CA LEU A 49 -0.10 6.10 -3.43
C LEU A 49 -0.18 7.27 -4.42
N THR A 50 0.95 7.87 -4.77
CA THR A 50 1.02 8.91 -5.81
C THR A 50 0.53 8.38 -7.15
N ALA A 51 1.00 7.20 -7.57
CA ALA A 51 0.62 6.57 -8.83
C ALA A 51 -0.89 6.22 -8.87
N ALA A 52 -1.46 5.87 -7.72
CA ALA A 52 -2.90 5.64 -7.57
C ALA A 52 -3.75 6.93 -7.46
N GLY A 53 -3.13 8.11 -7.41
CA GLY A 53 -3.82 9.38 -7.23
C GLY A 53 -4.42 9.58 -5.83
N ILE A 54 -3.86 8.90 -4.83
CA ILE A 54 -4.32 8.96 -3.44
C ILE A 54 -3.53 10.03 -2.68
N GLU A 55 -4.24 11.01 -2.11
CA GLU A 55 -3.64 12.03 -1.26
C GLU A 55 -3.01 11.40 0.00
N HIS A 56 -1.77 11.79 0.31
CA HIS A 56 -1.04 11.28 1.45
C HIS A 56 -0.04 12.34 1.97
N VAL A 57 0.44 12.13 3.19
CA VAL A 57 1.48 12.95 3.82
C VAL A 57 2.66 12.04 4.13
N GLY A 58 3.82 12.36 3.55
CA GLY A 58 5.09 11.69 3.83
C GLY A 58 5.91 12.41 4.90
N GLY A 59 7.04 11.79 5.30
CA GLY A 59 8.01 12.42 6.20
C GLY A 59 7.54 12.58 7.65
N LEU A 60 6.59 11.75 8.08
CA LEU A 60 6.20 11.65 9.49
C LEU A 60 7.24 10.80 10.22
N ALA A 61 7.75 11.32 11.35
CA ALA A 61 8.69 10.63 12.24
C ALA A 61 7.95 9.85 13.33
#